data_AF-A0A7C6Y6A2-F1
#
_entry.id   AF-A0A7C6Y6A2-F1
#
_cell.length_a   1.000
_cell.length_b   1.000
_cell.length_c   1.000
_cell.angle_alpha   90.00
_cell.angle_beta   90.00
_cell.angle_gamma   90.00
#
_symmetry.space_group_name_H-M   'P 1'
#
loop_
_entity.id
_entity.type
_entity.pdbx_description
1 polymer ?
#
loop_
_entity_poly.entity_id
_entity_poly.type
_entity_poly.pdbx_seq_one_letter_code
_entity_poly.pdbx_strand_id
1 'polypeptide(L)' 'PGIGGGVCQVSTTLFNAVDRAGLEIVERYRHSQPIDYVPLGRDATISDYLDFKFRNNTDNYILIRSWSDWAITFKIYTHD' A
#
# COMPACT_ATOMS: atom_id res chain seq x y z
N PRO A 1 -4.58 -21.64 4.56
CA PRO A 1 -3.76 -20.50 4.04
C PRO A 1 -3.41 -20.75 2.56
N GLY A 2 -4.06 -20.04 1.65
CA GLY A 2 -3.81 -20.19 0.20
C GLY A 2 -2.46 -19.58 -0.20
N ILE A 3 -1.89 -20.13 -1.28
CA ILE A 3 -0.75 -19.56 -2.01
C ILE A 3 -1.19 -18.17 -2.50
N GLY A 4 -0.81 -17.11 -1.78
CA GLY A 4 -1.25 -15.73 -2.07
C GLY A 4 -1.62 -14.86 -0.85
N GLY A 5 -1.66 -15.42 0.37
CA GLY A 5 -2.16 -14.71 1.57
C GLY A 5 -1.44 -13.41 1.98
N GLY A 6 -0.27 -13.10 1.42
CA GLY A 6 0.50 -11.88 1.73
C GLY A 6 0.36 -10.74 0.72
N VAL A 7 -0.21 -10.97 -0.46
CA VAL A 7 -0.19 -9.97 -1.55
C VAL A 7 -1.03 -8.75 -1.19
N CYS A 8 -2.26 -8.96 -0.70
CA CYS A 8 -3.10 -7.87 -0.21
C CYS A 8 -2.51 -7.17 1.02
N GLN A 9 -1.71 -7.88 1.83
CA GLN A 9 -1.00 -7.28 2.96
C GLN A 9 0.13 -6.36 2.49
N VAL A 10 0.83 -6.72 1.41
CA VAL A 10 1.86 -5.89 0.77
C VAL A 10 1.24 -4.60 0.22
N SER A 11 0.19 -4.72 -0.60
CA SER A 11 -0.52 -3.55 -1.17
C SER A 11 -1.14 -2.68 -0.09
N THR A 12 -1.75 -3.27 0.93
CA THR A 12 -2.28 -2.54 2.10
C THR A 12 -1.18 -1.76 2.82
N THR A 13 -0.02 -2.39 3.06
CA THR A 13 1.07 -1.72 3.78
C THR A 13 1.65 -0.57 2.95
N LEU A 14 1.85 -0.78 1.65
CA LEU A 14 2.31 0.25 0.73
C LEU A 14 1.30 1.41 0.64
N PHE A 15 0.00 1.12 0.47
CA PHE A 15 -1.05 2.13 0.46
C PHE A 15 -0.99 3.04 1.68
N ASN A 16 -0.86 2.46 2.88
CA ASN A 16 -0.77 3.24 4.11
C ASN A 16 0.49 4.12 4.16
N ALA A 17 1.61 3.68 3.59
CA ALA A 17 2.83 4.48 3.51
C ALA A 17 2.69 5.62 2.49
N VAL A 18 2.12 5.35 1.31
CA VAL A 18 1.86 6.32 0.23
C VAL A 18 0.92 7.43 0.72
N ASP A 19 -0.19 7.06 1.35
CA ASP A 19 -1.18 7.99 1.89
C ASP A 19 -0.59 8.86 2.99
N ARG A 20 0.24 8.30 3.89
CA ARG A 20 0.97 9.08 4.91
C ARG A 20 2.02 10.03 4.31
N ALA A 21 2.59 9.68 3.16
CA ALA A 21 3.55 10.51 2.45
C ALA A 21 2.88 11.62 1.61
N GLY A 22 1.53 11.72 1.62
CA GLY A 22 0.80 12.75 0.88
C GLY A 22 0.83 12.58 -0.64
N LEU A 23 1.18 11.38 -1.13
CA LEU A 23 1.20 11.08 -2.56
C LEU A 23 -0.23 10.82 -3.08
N GLU A 24 -0.48 11.19 -4.33
CA GLU A 24 -1.80 11.03 -4.96
C GLU A 24 -2.15 9.54 -5.13
N ILE A 25 -3.27 9.11 -4.54
CA ILE A 25 -3.84 7.77 -4.75
C ILE A 25 -4.68 7.79 -6.03
N VAL A 26 -4.24 7.08 -7.06
CA VAL A 26 -4.88 7.05 -8.39
C VAL A 26 -5.91 5.93 -8.48
N GLU A 27 -5.62 4.77 -7.89
CA GLU A 27 -6.51 3.61 -7.90
C GLU A 27 -6.39 2.88 -6.57
N ARG A 28 -7.53 2.60 -5.93
CA ARG A 28 -7.59 1.81 -4.70
C ARG A 28 -8.93 1.10 -4.57
N TYR A 29 -8.88 -0.19 -4.32
CA TYR A 29 -10.04 -0.99 -3.92
C TYR A 29 -9.87 -1.51 -2.49
N ARG A 30 -11.00 -1.71 -1.81
CA ARG A 30 -11.05 -2.37 -0.49
C ARG A 30 -11.64 -3.76 -0.63
N HIS A 31 -11.35 -4.63 0.30
CA HIS A 31 -12.06 -5.89 0.48
C HIS A 31 -13.55 -5.60 0.74
N SER A 32 -14.41 -6.50 0.29
CA SER A 32 -15.86 -6.41 0.52
C SER A 32 -16.25 -6.66 1.98
N GLN A 33 -15.37 -7.34 2.73
CA GLN A 33 -15.54 -7.65 4.15
C GLN A 33 -14.36 -7.07 4.94
N PRO A 34 -14.56 -6.71 6.23
CA PRO A 34 -13.47 -6.35 7.13
C PRO A 34 -12.41 -7.46 7.22
N ILE A 35 -11.16 -7.04 7.42
CA ILE A 35 -10.00 -7.92 7.59
C ILE A 35 -9.25 -7.54 8.88
N ASP A 36 -8.63 -8.51 9.53
CA ASP A 36 -8.20 -8.36 10.93
C ASP A 36 -6.83 -7.66 11.11
N TYR A 37 -6.06 -7.48 10.02
CA TYR A 37 -4.68 -6.98 10.11
C TYR A 37 -4.54 -5.48 9.85
N VAL A 38 -5.64 -4.75 9.60
CA VAL A 38 -5.61 -3.30 9.35
C VAL A 38 -6.94 -2.64 9.75
N PRO A 39 -6.96 -1.38 10.22
CA PRO A 39 -8.22 -0.70 10.53
C PRO A 39 -9.18 -0.60 9.35
N LEU A 40 -10.47 -0.41 9.64
CA LEU A 40 -11.50 -0.24 8.62
C LEU A 40 -11.17 0.90 7.66
N GLY A 41 -11.30 0.62 6.36
CA GLY A 41 -11.02 1.57 5.30
C GLY A 41 -9.53 1.88 5.09
N ARG A 42 -8.63 1.15 5.76
CA ARG A 42 -7.18 1.28 5.59
C ARG A 42 -6.55 0.13 4.80
N ASP A 43 -7.36 -0.72 4.18
CA ASP A 43 -6.90 -1.79 3.31
C ASP A 43 -6.79 -1.34 1.84
N ALA A 44 -6.00 -2.09 1.06
CA ALA A 44 -5.93 -2.00 -0.38
C ALA A 44 -5.83 -3.42 -0.96
N THR A 45 -6.88 -3.89 -1.63
CA THR A 45 -6.93 -5.22 -2.26
C THR A 45 -6.46 -5.15 -3.71
N ILE A 46 -5.78 -6.20 -4.16
CA ILE A 46 -5.39 -6.39 -5.57
C ILE A 46 -5.75 -7.80 -6.04
N SER A 47 -5.91 -7.98 -7.34
CA SER A 47 -6.20 -9.24 -8.01
C SER A 47 -5.73 -9.17 -9.46
N ASP A 48 -6.05 -10.16 -10.29
CA ASP A 48 -5.75 -10.11 -11.73
C ASP A 48 -6.44 -8.93 -12.46
N TYR A 49 -7.45 -8.31 -11.84
CA TYR A 49 -8.24 -7.22 -12.42
C TYR A 49 -8.39 -5.99 -11.51
N LEU A 50 -7.84 -6.03 -10.28
CA LEU A 50 -7.80 -4.89 -9.35
C LEU A 50 -6.36 -4.53 -9.06
N ASP A 51 -6.03 -3.25 -9.11
CA ASP A 51 -4.68 -2.77 -8.84
C ASP A 51 -4.67 -1.68 -7.77
N PHE A 52 -3.49 -1.40 -7.21
CA PHE A 52 -3.23 -0.24 -6.37
C PHE A 52 -2.24 0.67 -7.08
N LYS A 53 -2.69 1.87 -7.45
CA LYS A 53 -1.89 2.85 -8.19
C LYS A 53 -1.79 4.15 -7.43
N PHE A 54 -0.60 4.74 -7.45
CA PHE A 54 -0.35 6.06 -6.90
C PHE A 54 0.58 6.84 -7.84
N ARG A 55 0.56 8.17 -7.72
CA ARG A 55 1.39 9.07 -8.50
C ARG A 55 2.31 9.84 -7.56
N ASN A 56 3.58 9.95 -7.94
CA ASN A 56 4.44 10.99 -7.39
C ASN A 56 4.00 12.34 -7.98
N ASN A 57 3.18 13.06 -7.22
CA ASN A 57 2.65 14.39 -7.56
C ASN A 57 3.54 15.52 -7.01
N THR A 58 4.80 15.23 -6.70
CA THR A 58 5.80 16.24 -6.29
C THR A 58 6.71 16.60 -7.47
N ASP A 59 7.41 17.73 -7.37
CA ASP A 59 8.41 18.15 -8.37
C ASP A 59 9.78 17.45 -8.19
N ASN A 60 9.89 16.54 -7.22
CA ASN A 60 11.13 15.90 -6.83
C ASN A 60 11.06 14.37 -6.96
N TYR A 61 12.23 13.72 -6.92
CA TYR A 61 12.29 12.26 -6.79
C TYR A 61 11.85 11.80 -5.40
N ILE A 62 11.22 10.62 -5.34
CA ILE A 62 10.93 9.92 -4.10
C ILE A 62 11.77 8.65 -4.01
N LEU A 63 12.17 8.29 -2.78
CA LEU A 63 12.78 7.00 -2.50
C LEU A 63 11.78 6.12 -1.76
N ILE A 64 11.49 4.95 -2.33
CA ILE A 64 10.69 3.92 -1.68
C ILE A 64 11.64 2.81 -1.22
N ARG A 65 11.70 2.59 0.08
CA ARG A 65 12.47 1.50 0.68
C ARG A 65 11.54 0.50 1.33
N SER A 66 11.72 -0.78 0.99
CA SER A 66 10.99 -1.89 1.59
C SER A 66 11.94 -2.89 2.23
N TRP A 67 11.47 -3.54 3.27
CA TRP A 67 12.11 -4.72 3.87
C TRP A 67 11.07 -5.54 4.61
N SER A 68 11.43 -6.78 4.95
CA SER A 68 10.58 -7.68 5.75
C SER A 68 11.44 -8.33 6.82
N ASP A 69 11.08 -8.11 8.07
CA ASP A 69 11.59 -8.84 9.23
C ASP A 69 10.42 -9.05 10.19
N TRP A 70 9.79 -10.23 10.09
CA TRP A 70 8.49 -10.59 10.70
C TRP A 70 7.27 -9.76 10.25
N ALA A 71 7.48 -8.53 9.80
CA ALA A 71 6.48 -7.66 9.21
C ALA A 71 7.04 -6.97 7.96
N ILE A 72 6.22 -6.84 6.91
CA ILE A 72 6.56 -6.02 5.76
C ILE A 72 6.49 -4.55 6.15
N THR A 73 7.52 -3.80 5.78
CA THR A 73 7.60 -2.36 6.05
C THR A 73 7.92 -1.60 4.77
N PHE A 74 7.24 -0.48 4.58
CA PHE A 74 7.57 0.52 3.57
C PHE A 74 7.91 1.84 4.25
N LYS A 75 9.00 2.46 3.81
CA LYS A 75 9.31 3.87 4.09
C LYS A 75 9.37 4.63 2.78
N ILE A 76 8.69 5.76 2.75
CA ILE A 76 8.70 6.69 1.63
C ILE A 76 9.39 7.95 2.11
N TYR A 77 10.44 8.33 1.39
CA TYR A 77 11.18 9.56 1.63
C TYR A 77 10.84 10.52 0.50
N THR A 78 10.26 11.66 0.88
CA THR A 78 10.01 12.81 0.02
C THR A 78 11.09 13.86 0.30
N HIS A 79 11.44 14.63 -0.72
CA HIS A 79 12.22 15.84 -0.53
C HIS A 79 11.25 16.96 -0.14
N ASP A 80 11.33 17.40 1.13
CA ASP A 80 10.83 18.71 1.53
C ASP A 80 11.85 19.80 1.11
#